data_AF-A0A838MVC8-F1
#
_entry.id   AF-A0A838MVC8-F1
#
_cell.length_a   1.000
_cell.length_b   1.000
_cell.length_c   1.000
_cell.angle_alpha   90.00
_cell.angle_beta   90.00
_cell.angle_gamma   90.00
#
_symmetry.space_group_name_H-M   'P 1'
#
loop_
_entity.id
_entity.type
_entity.pdbx_description
1 polymer ?
#
loop_
_entity_poly.entity_id
_entity_poly.type
_entity_poly.pdbx_seq_one_letter_code
_entity_poly.pdbx_strand_id
1 'polypeptide(L)'
;KDLREIAAILFPLANKLILTRPDNPRAAAIEALARALPDDIPAHQIFQTQDTRMAWRTALEQTLPHGLICVTGSLYLIGEIKNQLADE
;
A
#
# COMPACT_ATOMS: atom_id res chain seq x y z
N LYS A 1 4.13 3.32 -15.43
CA LYS A 1 3.07 2.47 -14.83
C LYS A 1 1.77 3.23 -14.99
N ASP A 2 0.72 2.62 -15.53
CA ASP A 2 -0.59 3.25 -15.43
C ASP A 2 -1.16 2.96 -14.04
N LEU A 3 -1.13 3.97 -13.19
CA LEU A 3 -1.58 3.83 -11.81
C LEU A 3 -3.08 3.56 -11.72
N ARG A 4 -3.87 4.10 -12.66
CA ARG A 4 -5.34 3.94 -12.65
C ARG A 4 -5.72 2.52 -13.02
N GLU A 5 -5.05 1.95 -14.02
CA GLU A 5 -5.26 0.55 -14.41
C GLU A 5 -4.90 -0.41 -13.27
N ILE A 6 -3.75 -0.22 -12.63
CA ILE A 6 -3.33 -1.02 -11.48
C ILE A 6 -4.32 -0.89 -10.33
N ALA A 7 -4.75 0.34 -10.01
CA ALA A 7 -5.73 0.61 -8.97
C ALA A 7 -7.07 -0.06 -9.24
N ALA A 8 -7.58 0.04 -10.48
CA ALA A 8 -8.84 -0.58 -10.89
C ALA A 8 -8.83 -2.10 -10.77
N ILE A 9 -7.68 -2.76 -10.99
CA ILE A 9 -7.56 -4.22 -10.89
C ILE A 9 -7.33 -4.66 -9.44
N LEU A 10 -6.40 -4.01 -8.73
CA LEU A 10 -5.92 -4.53 -7.44
C LEU A 10 -6.73 -4.03 -6.26
N PHE A 11 -7.16 -2.77 -6.25
CA PHE A 11 -7.75 -2.17 -5.05
C PHE A 11 -9.09 -2.80 -4.66
N PRO A 12 -10.00 -3.14 -5.60
CA PRO A 12 -11.26 -3.81 -5.25
C PRO A 12 -11.08 -5.20 -4.62
N LEU A 13 -9.91 -5.83 -4.80
CA LEU A 13 -9.63 -7.17 -4.25
C LEU A 13 -9.18 -7.14 -2.79
N ALA A 14 -8.82 -5.96 -2.26
CA ALA A 14 -8.26 -5.83 -0.92
C ALA A 14 -9.34 -5.41 0.09
N ASN A 15 -9.42 -6.09 1.24
CA ASN A 15 -10.32 -5.68 2.33
C ASN A 15 -9.85 -4.41 3.05
N LYS A 16 -8.53 -4.15 3.00
CA LYS A 16 -7.84 -2.99 3.58
C LYS A 16 -6.75 -2.57 2.60
N LEU A 17 -6.64 -1.27 2.35
CA LEU A 17 -5.67 -0.70 1.45
C LEU A 17 -4.77 0.28 2.20
N ILE A 18 -3.46 0.02 2.21
CA ILE A 18 -2.47 0.88 2.83
C ILE A 18 -1.66 1.53 1.71
N LEU A 19 -1.89 2.82 1.47
CA LEU A 19 -1.18 3.61 0.49
C LEU A 19 0.04 4.25 1.13
N THR A 20 1.20 4.07 0.50
CA THR A 20 2.45 4.64 1.00
C THR A 20 3.39 5.05 -0.12
N ARG A 21 4.46 5.73 0.25
CA ARG A 21 5.49 6.24 -0.66
C ARG A 21 6.85 5.68 -0.23
N PRO A 22 7.46 4.76 -1.01
CA PRO A 22 8.84 4.36 -0.76
C PRO A 22 9.80 5.55 -0.94
N ASP A 23 10.96 5.49 -0.29
CA ASP A 23 12.00 6.52 -0.36
C ASP A 23 12.69 6.48 -1.72
N ASN A 24 11.99 7.05 -2.70
CA ASN A 24 12.42 7.14 -4.07
C ASN A 24 11.88 8.43 -4.70
N PRO A 25 12.73 9.26 -5.32
CA PRO A 25 12.30 10.50 -5.96
C PRO A 25 11.30 10.29 -7.11
N ARG A 26 11.27 9.09 -7.71
CA ARG A 26 10.31 8.70 -8.76
C ARG A 26 9.02 8.06 -8.21
N ALA A 27 8.88 7.90 -6.90
CA ALA A 27 7.68 7.36 -6.31
C ALA A 27 6.50 8.33 -6.54
N ALA A 28 5.33 7.76 -6.85
CA ALA A 28 4.10 8.55 -6.93
C ALA A 28 3.82 9.19 -5.57
N ALA A 29 3.38 10.44 -5.59
CA ALA A 29 2.89 11.11 -4.40
C ALA A 29 1.62 10.40 -3.89
N ILE A 30 1.42 10.36 -2.57
CA ILE A 30 0.26 9.68 -1.97
C ILE A 30 -1.05 10.27 -2.49
N GLU A 31 -1.09 11.57 -2.75
CA GLU A 31 -2.25 12.25 -3.30
C GLU A 31 -2.59 11.75 -4.72
N ALA A 32 -1.58 11.31 -5.48
CA ALA A 32 -1.80 10.69 -6.79
C ALA A 32 -2.35 9.28 -6.66
N LEU A 33 -1.91 8.51 -5.65
CA LEU A 33 -2.50 7.20 -5.31
C LEU A 33 -3.96 7.35 -4.88
N ALA A 34 -4.24 8.33 -4.03
CA ALA A 34 -5.59 8.63 -3.56
C ALA A 34 -6.53 9.04 -4.70
N ARG A 35 -6.06 9.84 -5.66
CA ARG A 35 -6.84 10.20 -6.85
C ARG A 35 -7.10 9.04 -7.81
N ALA A 36 -6.35 7.94 -7.69
CA ALA A 36 -6.54 6.74 -8.50
C ALA A 36 -7.48 5.72 -7.82
N LEU A 37 -7.95 6.00 -6.60
CA LEU A 37 -8.92 5.15 -5.91
C LEU A 37 -10.24 5.10 -6.71
N PRO A 38 -10.79 3.90 -6.96
CA PRO A 38 -12.17 3.75 -7.38
C PRO A 38 -13.15 4.36 -6.37
N ASP A 39 -14.24 4.96 -6.86
CA ASP A 39 -15.25 5.66 -6.04
C ASP A 39 -16.02 4.74 -5.08
N ASP A 40 -16.01 3.43 -5.34
CA ASP A 40 -16.73 2.41 -4.57
C ASP A 40 -15.94 1.87 -3.37
N ILE A 41 -14.69 2.31 -3.18
CA ILE A 41 -13.89 1.89 -2.01
C ILE A 41 -14.26 2.72 -0.78
N PRO A 42 -14.76 2.09 0.30
CA PRO A 42 -15.12 2.81 1.51
C PRO A 42 -13.89 3.47 2.18
N ALA A 43 -14.02 4.74 2.57
CA ALA A 43 -12.94 5.49 3.22
C ALA A 43 -12.33 4.79 4.45
N HIS A 44 -13.14 4.05 5.22
CA HIS A 44 -12.69 3.31 6.41
C HIS A 44 -11.80 2.08 6.10
N GLN A 45 -11.65 1.72 4.82
CA GLN A 45 -10.75 0.65 4.37
C GLN A 45 -9.39 1.19 3.93
N ILE A 46 -9.23 2.51 3.82
CA ILE A 46 -8.05 3.15 3.26
C ILE A 46 -7.22 3.78 4.38
N PHE A 47 -5.92 3.47 4.39
CA PHE A 47 -4.92 4.08 5.25
C PHE A 47 -3.86 4.74 4.38
N GLN A 48 -3.30 5.86 4.83
CA GLN A 48 -2.30 6.61 4.09
C GLN A 48 -1.16 7.00 5.02
N THR A 49 0.08 6.79 4.57
CA THR A 49 1.27 7.19 5.33
C THR A 49 2.48 7.36 4.40
N GLN A 50 3.29 8.39 4.62
CA GLN A 50 4.52 8.64 3.84
C GLN A 50 5.69 7.75 4.27
N ASP A 51 5.52 6.92 5.29
CA ASP A 51 6.56 6.05 5.85
C ASP A 51 6.20 4.57 5.63
N THR A 52 7.06 3.86 4.92
CA THR A 52 6.86 2.44 4.61
C THR A 52 6.90 1.54 5.84
N ARG A 53 7.64 1.93 6.90
CA ARG A 53 7.66 1.21 8.18
C ARG A 53 6.34 1.37 8.92
N MET A 54 5.78 2.58 8.91
CA MET A 54 4.42 2.77 9.46
C MET A 54 3.39 2.01 8.64
N ALA A 55 3.51 1.99 7.31
CA ALA A 55 2.61 1.23 6.44
C ALA A 55 2.63 -0.27 6.77
N TRP A 56 3.81 -0.85 6.98
CA TRP A 56 3.99 -2.24 7.39
C TRP A 56 3.31 -2.54 8.72
N ARG A 57 3.57 -1.71 9.74
CA ARG A 57 2.96 -1.87 11.06
C ARG A 57 1.44 -1.79 11.00
N THR A 58 0.90 -0.81 10.26
CA THR A 58 -0.55 -0.71 10.04
C THR A 58 -1.08 -1.96 9.34
N ALA A 59 -0.38 -2.49 8.34
CA ALA A 59 -0.81 -3.73 7.68
C ALA A 59 -0.87 -4.91 8.66
N LEU A 60 0.12 -5.07 9.53
CA LEU A 60 0.12 -6.09 10.59
C LEU A 60 -1.04 -5.90 11.57
N GLU A 61 -1.28 -4.68 12.04
CA GLU A 61 -2.36 -4.37 13.00
C GLU A 61 -3.76 -4.57 12.41
N GLN A 62 -3.94 -4.32 11.11
CA GLN A 62 -5.23 -4.44 10.43
C GLN A 62 -5.51 -5.85 9.88
N THR A 63 -4.51 -6.72 9.83
CA THR A 63 -4.64 -8.07 9.27
C THR A 63 -4.96 -9.07 10.37
N LEU A 64 -5.98 -9.90 10.14
CA LEU A 64 -6.35 -10.98 11.05
C LEU A 64 -5.22 -12.02 11.15
N PRO A 65 -5.15 -12.84 12.22
CA PRO A 65 -4.10 -13.85 12.39
C PRO A 65 -3.89 -14.84 11.22
N HIS A 66 -4.92 -15.04 10.39
CA HIS A 66 -4.88 -15.89 9.18
C HIS A 66 -5.10 -15.09 7.88
N GLY A 67 -4.95 -13.76 7.96
CA GLY A 67 -5.07 -12.87 6.81
C GLY A 67 -3.81 -12.85 5.94
N LEU A 68 -3.93 -12.25 4.77
CA LEU A 68 -2.85 -12.11 3.80
C LEU A 68 -2.49 -10.63 3.63
N ILE A 69 -1.21 -10.31 3.75
CA ILE A 69 -0.68 -9.00 3.37
C ILE A 69 -0.01 -9.13 2.01
N CYS A 70 -0.47 -8.36 1.02
CA CYS A 70 0.15 -8.27 -0.30
C CYS A 70 0.90 -6.94 -0.45
N VAL A 71 2.23 -6.99 -0.52
CA VAL A 71 3.06 -5.82 -0.79
C VAL A 71 3.34 -5.74 -2.30
N THR A 72 2.84 -4.70 -2.97
CA THR A 72 2.89 -4.59 -4.43
C THR A 72 3.02 -3.14 -4.91
N GLY A 73 2.99 -2.93 -6.23
CA GLY A 73 3.02 -1.61 -6.85
C GLY A 73 4.42 -1.03 -7.06
N SER A 74 5.46 -1.49 -6.36
CA SER A 74 6.85 -1.06 -6.58
C SER A 74 7.89 -2.05 -6.10
N LEU A 75 8.93 -2.30 -6.91
CA LEU A 75 10.11 -3.08 -6.47
C LEU A 75 10.87 -2.37 -5.34
N TYR A 76 10.86 -1.03 -5.30
CA TYR A 76 11.48 -0.27 -4.20
C TYR A 76 10.71 -0.47 -2.89
N LEU A 77 9.37 -0.41 -2.95
CA LEU A 77 8.54 -0.72 -1.78
C LEU A 77 8.77 -2.15 -1.30
N ILE A 78 8.76 -3.11 -2.22
CA ILE A 78 9.04 -4.52 -1.89
C ILE A 78 10.43 -4.64 -1.24
N GLY A 79 11.44 -3.97 -1.78
CA GLY A 79 12.80 -3.97 -1.21
C GLY A 79 12.85 -3.42 0.21
N GLU A 80 12.23 -2.26 0.45
CA GLU A 80 12.17 -1.65 1.78
C GLU A 80 11.44 -2.53 2.80
N ILE A 81 10.28 -3.09 2.45
CA ILE A 81 9.54 -3.98 3.36
C ILE A 81 10.31 -5.28 3.60
N LYS A 82 10.96 -5.84 2.58
CA LYS A 82 11.81 -7.03 2.75
C LYS A 82 12.97 -6.78 3.71
N ASN A 83 13.57 -5.59 3.69
CA ASN A 83 14.62 -5.24 4.66
C ASN A 83 14.05 -5.16 6.07
N GLN A 84 12.86 -4.59 6.25
CA GLN A 84 12.18 -4.54 7.55
C GLN A 84 11.89 -5.94 8.11
N LEU A 85 11.49 -6.90 7.27
CA LEU A 85 11.28 -8.30 7.65
C LEU A 85 12.57 -9.03 8.06
N ALA A 86 13.73 -8.58 7.58
CA ALA A 86 15.02 -9.17 7.95
C ALA A 86 15.56 -8.61 9.28
N ASP A 87 15.03 -7.47 9.72
CA ASP A 87 15.39 -6.80 10.98
C ASP A 87 14.50 -7.23 12.16
N GLU A 88 13.45 -8.05 11.92
CA GLU A 88 12.57 -8.67 12.93
C GLU A 88 13.08 -10.06 13.35
#